data_AF-A0A6P0Z1Z0-F1
#
_entry.id   AF-A0A6P0Z1Z0-F1
#
_cell.length_a   1.000
_cell.length_b   1.000
_cell.length_c   1.000
_cell.angle_alpha   90.00
_cell.angle_beta   90.00
_cell.angle_gamma   90.00
#
_symmetry.space_group_name_H-M   'P 1'
#
loop_
_entity.id
_entity.type
_entity.pdbx_description
1 polymer ?
#
loop_
_entity_poly.entity_id
_entity_poly.type
_entity_poly.pdbx_seq_one_letter_code
_entity_poly.pdbx_strand_id
1 'polypeptide(L)'
;MIICPNCNHQNPAGAVQCEACYTPLPSMLDCPKCGASIQSDASFCGHCGANLTTLATHSTESEPASLTPSNISSSLDTSSEPVIVGQPSRLEPDLSAPASIPDLDLQEIHIPNLSAPLGSPIPDPFVASV
;
A
#
# COMPACT_ATOMS: atom_id res chain seq x y z
N MET A 1 -16.05 -5.08 4.73
CA MET A 1 -15.66 -3.71 5.13
C MET A 1 -14.17 -3.72 5.44
N ILE A 2 -13.45 -2.64 5.17
CA ILE A 2 -12.03 -2.49 5.49
C ILE A 2 -11.81 -1.23 6.33
N ILE A 3 -10.94 -1.30 7.34
CA ILE A 3 -10.57 -0.14 8.17
C ILE A 3 -9.32 0.50 7.58
N CYS A 4 -9.39 1.80 7.33
CA CYS A 4 -8.23 2.56 6.86
C CYS A 4 -7.14 2.57 7.96
N PRO A 5 -5.91 2.11 7.70
CA PRO A 5 -4.84 2.11 8.70
C PRO A 5 -4.33 3.53 9.02
N ASN A 6 -4.66 4.53 8.20
CA ASN A 6 -4.24 5.91 8.40
C ASN A 6 -5.19 6.70 9.30
N CYS A 7 -6.51 6.59 9.09
CA CYS A 7 -7.51 7.40 9.81
C CYS A 7 -8.57 6.57 10.56
N ASN A 8 -8.46 5.24 10.55
CA ASN A 8 -9.42 4.32 11.18
C ASN A 8 -10.86 4.39 10.64
N HIS A 9 -11.10 5.10 9.53
CA HIS A 9 -12.40 5.15 8.88
C HIS A 9 -12.77 3.81 8.24
N GLN A 10 -14.06 3.48 8.29
CA GLN A 10 -14.62 2.24 7.80
C GLN A 10 -15.05 2.40 6.34
N ASN A 11 -14.42 1.67 5.43
CA ASN A 11 -14.65 1.78 3.99
C ASN A 11 -15.31 0.48 3.45
N PRO A 12 -16.06 0.56 2.35
CA PRO A 12 -16.62 -0.62 1.69
C PRO A 12 -15.50 -1.54 1.14
N ALA A 13 -15.82 -2.82 0.93
CA ALA A 13 -14.89 -3.74 0.30
C ALA A 13 -14.68 -3.34 -1.17
N GLY A 14 -13.44 -3.36 -1.65
CA GLY A 14 -13.09 -2.94 -3.01
C GLY A 14 -12.81 -1.43 -3.17
N ALA A 15 -12.90 -0.64 -2.09
CA ALA A 15 -12.44 0.75 -2.13
C ALA A 15 -10.92 0.79 -2.35
N VAL A 16 -10.49 1.46 -3.42
CA VAL A 16 -9.06 1.67 -3.74
C VAL A 16 -8.47 2.81 -2.90
N GLN A 17 -9.32 3.72 -2.42
CA GLN A 17 -8.93 4.91 -1.67
C GLN A 17 -9.91 5.16 -0.53
N CYS A 18 -9.40 5.67 0.60
CA CYS A 18 -10.23 5.99 1.75
C CYS A 18 -11.12 7.21 1.49
N GLU A 19 -12.42 7.11 1.79
CA GLU A 19 -13.39 8.20 1.58
C GLU A 19 -13.22 9.37 2.56
N ALA A 20 -12.50 9.17 3.67
CA ALA A 20 -12.27 10.20 4.69
C ALA A 20 -10.92 10.92 4.56
N CYS A 21 -9.83 10.17 4.37
CA CYS A 21 -8.49 10.73 4.34
C CYS A 21 -7.78 10.63 2.98
N TYR A 22 -8.45 10.08 1.96
CA TYR A 22 -7.91 9.92 0.61
C TYR A 22 -6.58 9.15 0.55
N THR A 23 -6.23 8.40 1.60
CA THR A 23 -5.08 7.49 1.56
C THR A 23 -5.44 6.24 0.77
N PRO A 24 -4.56 5.73 -0.11
CA PRO A 24 -4.80 4.48 -0.83
C PRO A 24 -5.00 3.32 0.16
N LEU A 25 -6.03 2.51 -0.10
CA LEU A 25 -6.36 1.34 0.70
C LEU A 25 -5.77 0.08 0.04
N PRO A 26 -5.37 -0.94 0.83
CA PRO A 26 -4.93 -2.20 0.26
C PRO A 26 -6.11 -2.91 -0.41
N SER A 27 -5.95 -3.26 -1.68
CA SER A 27 -6.96 -3.99 -2.45
C SER A 27 -7.11 -5.42 -1.93
N MET A 28 -8.35 -5.91 -1.86
CA MET A 28 -8.67 -7.28 -1.49
C MET A 28 -9.18 -8.03 -2.72
N LEU A 29 -8.70 -9.25 -2.93
CA LEU A 29 -9.16 -10.19 -3.96
C LEU A 29 -9.65 -11.48 -3.30
N ASP A 30 -10.34 -12.33 -4.03
CA ASP A 30 -10.73 -13.66 -3.55
C ASP A 30 -9.70 -14.71 -3.99
N CYS A 31 -9.36 -15.62 -3.09
CA CYS A 31 -8.41 -16.68 -3.37
C CYS A 31 -9.00 -17.67 -4.41
N PRO A 32 -8.35 -17.92 -5.55
CA PRO A 32 -8.88 -18.82 -6.58
C PRO A 32 -8.94 -20.29 -6.15
N LYS A 33 -8.23 -20.66 -5.07
CA LYS A 33 -8.20 -22.04 -4.55
C LYS A 33 -9.32 -22.33 -3.55
N CYS A 34 -9.70 -21.37 -2.71
CA CYS A 34 -10.65 -21.59 -1.62
C CYS A 34 -11.76 -20.53 -1.48
N GLY A 35 -11.72 -19.44 -2.25
CA GLY A 35 -12.69 -18.35 -2.20
C GLY A 35 -12.55 -17.41 -0.99
N ALA A 36 -11.51 -17.57 -0.17
CA ALA A 36 -11.28 -16.67 0.96
C ALA A 36 -10.76 -15.30 0.49
N SER A 37 -11.21 -14.21 1.11
CA SER A 37 -10.71 -12.86 0.82
C SER A 37 -9.26 -12.72 1.29
N ILE A 38 -8.40 -12.24 0.41
CA ILE A 38 -6.94 -12.09 0.54
C ILE A 38 -6.53 -10.69 0.11
N GLN A 39 -5.40 -10.19 0.61
CA GLN A 39 -4.81 -8.96 0.08
C GLN A 39 -4.23 -9.20 -1.31
N SER A 40 -4.38 -8.23 -2.21
CA SER A 40 -3.83 -8.28 -3.58
C SER A 40 -2.32 -8.47 -3.61
N ASP A 41 -1.61 -7.95 -2.60
CA ASP A 41 -0.15 -8.05 -2.44
C ASP A 41 0.30 -9.30 -1.65
N ALA A 42 -0.63 -10.18 -1.26
CA ALA A 42 -0.26 -11.38 -0.51
C ALA A 42 0.40 -12.42 -1.43
N SER A 43 1.60 -12.90 -1.04
CA SER A 43 2.27 -14.01 -1.75
C SER A 43 1.61 -15.38 -1.50
N PHE A 44 0.86 -15.53 -0.39
CA PHE A 44 0.20 -16.78 -0.01
C PHE A 44 -1.16 -16.53 0.62
N CYS A 45 -2.10 -17.45 0.43
CA CYS A 45 -3.40 -17.41 1.12
C CYS A 45 -3.26 -17.91 2.56
N GLY A 46 -3.53 -17.04 3.54
CA GLY A 46 -3.52 -17.41 4.97
C GLY A 46 -4.59 -18.42 5.40
N HIS A 47 -5.58 -18.71 4.55
CA HIS A 47 -6.64 -19.67 4.84
C HIS A 47 -6.35 -21.09 4.31
N CYS A 48 -5.80 -21.21 3.09
CA CYS A 48 -5.58 -22.52 2.45
C CYS A 48 -4.13 -22.81 2.04
N GLY A 49 -3.20 -21.87 2.24
CA GLY A 49 -1.79 -22.01 1.90
C GLY A 49 -1.46 -21.97 0.40
N ALA A 50 -2.40 -21.58 -0.47
CA ALA A 50 -2.13 -21.40 -1.90
C ALA A 50 -1.07 -20.32 -2.13
N ASN A 51 -0.11 -20.56 -3.02
CA ASN A 51 0.80 -19.52 -3.50
C ASN A 51 0.11 -18.67 -4.56
N LEU A 52 0.14 -17.34 -4.38
CA LEU A 52 -0.58 -16.34 -5.18
C LEU A 52 0.34 -15.50 -6.06
N THR A 53 1.67 -15.71 -5.94
CA THR A 53 2.71 -14.93 -6.63
C THR A 53 2.63 -15.06 -8.16
N THR A 54 1.94 -16.07 -8.68
CA THR A 54 1.75 -16.30 -10.12
C THR A 54 0.63 -15.46 -10.74
N LEU A 55 -0.23 -14.82 -9.95
CA LEU A 55 -1.36 -14.01 -10.46
C LEU A 55 -0.99 -12.54 -10.71
N ALA A 56 0.15 -12.05 -10.19
CA ALA A 56 0.56 -10.65 -10.32
C ALA A 56 1.14 -10.28 -11.70
N THR A 57 1.40 -11.26 -12.58
CA THR A 57 2.13 -11.05 -13.85
C THR A 57 1.26 -11.13 -15.10
N HIS A 58 -0.07 -11.23 -14.99
CA HIS A 58 -0.98 -11.26 -16.15
C HIS A 58 -1.93 -10.05 -16.19
N SER A 59 -1.36 -8.85 -16.09
CA SER A 59 -2.03 -7.61 -16.51
C SER A 59 -1.19 -6.92 -17.58
N THR A 60 -1.09 -7.56 -18.74
CA THR A 60 -0.91 -7.01 -20.11
C THR A 60 -0.62 -8.19 -21.03
N GLU A 61 -1.62 -8.70 -21.76
CA GLU A 61 -1.49 -9.29 -23.11
C GLU A 61 -2.89 -9.78 -23.56
N SER A 62 -3.67 -8.84 -24.11
CA SER A 62 -4.54 -9.17 -25.24
C SER A 62 -4.21 -8.14 -26.30
N GLU A 63 -3.09 -8.37 -26.97
CA GLU A 63 -2.86 -7.94 -28.33
C GLU A 63 -3.71 -8.85 -29.25
N PRO A 64 -4.75 -8.32 -29.89
CA PRO A 64 -5.11 -8.81 -31.21
C PRO A 64 -4.43 -7.90 -32.23
N ALA A 65 -3.26 -8.33 -32.71
CA ALA A 65 -2.74 -7.87 -33.98
C ALA A 65 -3.77 -8.20 -35.08
N SER A 66 -4.52 -7.19 -35.53
CA SER A 66 -5.12 -7.22 -36.86
C SER A 66 -5.53 -5.84 -37.37
N LEU A 67 -4.72 -5.41 -38.35
CA LEU A 67 -5.04 -4.62 -39.53
C LEU A 67 -5.30 -3.11 -39.34
N THR A 68 -4.26 -2.35 -39.72
CA THR A 68 -4.31 -0.94 -40.12
C THR A 68 -5.51 -0.62 -41.02
N PRO A 69 -6.16 0.53 -40.80
CA PRO A 69 -6.45 1.39 -41.94
C PRO A 69 -5.64 2.69 -41.86
N SER A 70 -4.77 2.82 -42.87
CA SER A 70 -4.16 4.06 -43.31
C SER A 70 -5.19 5.16 -43.55
N ASN A 71 -4.82 6.37 -43.14
CA ASN A 71 -4.99 7.62 -43.90
C ASN A 71 -6.43 7.99 -44.33
N ILE A 72 -6.98 9.07 -43.76
CA ILE A 72 -7.31 10.28 -44.53
C ILE A 72 -7.09 11.51 -43.63
N SER A 73 -6.34 12.45 -44.20
CA SER A 73 -6.06 13.81 -43.75
C SER A 73 -7.32 14.65 -43.52
N SER A 74 -7.35 15.43 -42.44
CA SER A 74 -8.14 16.67 -42.31
C SER A 74 -7.35 17.58 -41.37
N SER A 75 -6.39 18.33 -41.92
CA SER A 75 -6.57 19.74 -42.30
C SER A 75 -6.90 20.61 -41.07
N LEU A 76 -5.90 21.19 -40.42
CA LEU A 76 -5.47 22.60 -40.60
C LEU A 76 -6.52 23.61 -40.11
N ASP A 77 -6.47 23.97 -38.82
CA ASP A 77 -6.78 25.29 -38.24
C ASP A 77 -6.64 25.11 -36.69
N THR A 78 -5.99 25.94 -35.89
CA THR A 78 -5.89 27.39 -35.94
C THR A 78 -4.63 27.81 -35.19
N SER A 79 -3.88 28.69 -35.84
CA SER A 79 -2.87 29.55 -35.25
C SER A 79 -3.48 30.34 -34.09
N SER A 80 -2.76 30.40 -32.96
CA SER A 80 -2.71 31.56 -32.08
C SER A 80 -1.64 31.33 -31.00
N GLU A 81 -0.38 31.51 -31.38
CA GLU A 81 0.60 32.02 -30.43
C GLU A 81 0.35 33.52 -30.27
N PRO A 82 0.30 34.00 -29.03
CA PRO A 82 1.26 35.05 -28.73
C PRO A 82 2.16 34.68 -27.55
N VAL A 83 3.44 34.56 -27.89
CA VAL A 83 4.60 35.02 -27.10
C VAL A 83 4.21 36.22 -26.23
N ILE A 84 4.68 36.32 -24.98
CA ILE A 84 5.29 37.53 -24.37
C ILE A 84 5.56 37.27 -22.87
N VAL A 85 6.86 37.13 -22.57
CA VAL A 85 7.63 37.80 -21.50
C VAL A 85 7.11 37.72 -20.06
N GLY A 86 7.93 37.15 -19.17
CA GLY A 86 7.79 37.36 -17.73
C GLY A 86 8.80 36.60 -16.88
N GLN A 87 9.97 37.19 -16.73
CA GLN A 87 11.11 36.81 -15.90
C GLN A 87 10.75 36.30 -14.48
N PRO A 88 11.55 35.39 -13.88
CA PRO A 88 11.23 34.73 -12.62
C PRO A 88 11.31 35.70 -11.44
N SER A 89 10.19 36.00 -10.81
CA SER A 89 10.18 36.52 -9.44
C SER A 89 10.31 35.36 -8.46
N ARG A 90 11.56 34.89 -8.32
CA ARG A 90 12.01 34.19 -7.11
C ARG A 90 11.89 35.19 -5.96
N LEU A 91 10.77 35.16 -5.25
CA LEU A 91 10.70 35.72 -3.91
C LEU A 91 11.49 34.77 -3.03
N GLU A 92 12.73 35.14 -2.73
CA GLU A 92 13.47 34.54 -1.62
C GLU A 92 12.73 34.85 -0.32
N PRO A 93 12.34 33.85 0.48
CA PRO A 93 12.12 34.11 1.89
C PRO A 93 13.49 34.38 2.53
N ASP A 94 13.71 35.67 2.78
CA ASP A 94 14.75 36.22 3.63
C ASP A 94 14.74 35.55 5.01
N LEU A 95 15.92 35.05 5.38
CA LEU A 95 16.48 35.02 6.72
C LEU A 95 15.70 34.39 7.90
N SER A 96 16.50 33.57 8.60
CA SER A 96 16.58 33.54 10.07
C SER A 96 15.49 32.78 10.81
N ALA A 97 15.77 31.50 11.04
CA ALA A 97 15.43 30.87 12.31
C ALA A 97 16.70 30.25 12.91
N PRO A 98 17.28 30.82 13.98
CA PRO A 98 18.33 30.16 14.74
C PRO A 98 17.75 28.94 15.48
N ALA A 99 18.60 27.92 15.54
CA ALA A 99 18.38 26.64 16.18
C ALA A 99 17.73 26.74 17.57
N SER A 100 16.76 25.86 17.80
CA SER A 100 16.49 25.29 19.12
C SER A 100 15.93 23.90 18.89
N ILE A 101 16.84 22.94 18.73
CA ILE A 101 16.52 21.52 18.84
C ILE A 101 16.28 21.32 20.34
N PRO A 102 15.09 20.92 20.81
CA PRO A 102 14.95 20.48 22.18
C PRO A 102 15.84 19.25 22.36
N ASP A 103 16.70 19.31 23.36
CA ASP A 103 17.52 18.21 23.85
C ASP A 103 16.63 16.97 24.03
N LEU A 104 16.71 16.04 23.08
CA LEU A 104 16.07 14.74 23.20
C LEU A 104 16.89 14.01 24.27
N ASP A 105 16.43 14.13 25.51
CA ASP A 105 16.84 13.32 26.65
C ASP A 105 16.76 11.87 26.19
N LEU A 106 17.93 11.32 25.86
CA LEU A 106 18.09 9.94 25.47
C LEU A 106 17.90 9.13 26.74
N GLN A 107 16.64 8.99 27.17
CA GLN A 107 16.25 8.05 28.20
C GLN A 107 16.50 6.68 27.62
N GLU A 108 17.70 6.21 27.93
CA GLU A 108 18.18 4.86 27.81
C GLU A 108 17.01 3.91 28.09
N ILE A 109 16.46 3.37 27.02
CA ILE A 109 15.47 2.30 27.06
C ILE A 109 16.13 1.14 27.80
N HIS A 110 15.92 1.09 29.11
CA HIS A 110 16.29 -0.04 29.93
C HIS A 110 15.46 -1.21 29.44
N ILE A 111 16.08 -2.06 28.62
CA ILE A 111 15.51 -3.32 28.18
C ILE A 111 15.53 -4.21 29.43
N PRO A 112 14.39 -4.54 30.07
CA PRO A 112 14.43 -5.58 31.08
C PRO A 112 14.84 -6.86 30.36
N ASN A 113 15.97 -7.41 30.78
CA ASN A 113 16.44 -8.72 30.38
C ASN A 113 15.41 -9.75 30.86
N LEU A 114 14.42 -10.05 30.02
CA LEU A 114 13.51 -11.16 30.24
C LEU A 114 14.20 -12.43 29.74
N SER A 115 15.19 -12.89 30.52
CA SER A 115 15.60 -14.28 30.52
C SER A 115 14.37 -15.12 30.90
N ALA A 116 13.58 -15.49 29.89
CA ALA A 116 12.48 -16.42 30.02
C ALA A 116 13.05 -17.81 30.32
N PRO A 117 12.76 -18.45 31.47
CA PRO A 117 12.99 -19.86 31.59
C PRO A 117 11.97 -20.60 30.72
N LEU A 118 12.51 -21.44 29.83
CA LEU A 118 11.82 -22.48 29.09
C LEU A 118 10.76 -23.19 29.95
N GLY A 119 9.55 -23.29 29.40
CA GLY A 119 8.62 -24.41 29.52
C GLY A 119 8.50 -25.12 30.86
N SER A 120 7.40 -24.88 31.58
CA SER A 120 6.90 -25.87 32.53
C SER A 120 6.37 -27.09 31.76
N PRO A 121 6.75 -28.33 32.13
CA PRO A 121 6.22 -29.53 31.51
C PRO A 121 4.73 -29.69 31.86
N ILE A 122 3.93 -29.97 30.83
CA ILE A 122 2.50 -30.35 30.94
C ILE A 122 2.44 -31.72 31.66
N PRO A 123 1.66 -31.89 32.73
CA PRO A 123 1.50 -33.20 33.36
C PRO A 123 0.64 -34.14 32.48
N ASP A 124 1.16 -35.32 32.16
CA ASP A 124 0.48 -36.41 31.47
C ASP A 124 -0.85 -36.79 32.14
N PRO A 125 -1.95 -36.98 31.38
CA PRO A 125 -3.26 -37.31 31.93
C PRO A 125 -3.42 -38.78 32.38
N PHE A 126 -2.35 -39.52 32.65
CA PHE A 126 -2.37 -40.98 32.79
C PHE A 126 -1.99 -41.51 34.19
N VAL A 127 -2.50 -40.91 35.25
CA VAL A 127 -2.45 -41.51 36.60
C VAL A 127 -3.68 -41.18 37.43
N ALA A 128 -4.74 -41.98 37.25
CA ALA A 128 -5.74 -42.26 38.29
C ALA A 128 -6.66 -43.41 37.86
N SER A 129 -6.20 -44.64 38.05
CA SER A 129 -7.10 -45.80 38.20
C SER A 129 -6.42 -46.80 39.14
N VAL A 130 -6.72 -46.63 40.43
CA VAL A 130 -6.58 -47.64 41.47
C VAL A 130 -7.80 -47.53 42.38
#